data_AF-A0A9P6GVD5-F1
#
_entry.id   AF-A0A9P6GVD5-F1
#
_cell.length_a   1.000
_cell.length_b   1.000
_cell.length_c   1.000
_cell.angle_alpha   90.00
_cell.angle_beta   90.00
_cell.angle_gamma   90.00
#
_symmetry.space_group_name_H-M   'P 1'
#
loop_
_entity.id
_entity.type
_entity.pdbx_description
1 polymer ?
#
loop_
_entity_poly.entity_id
_entity_poly.type
_entity_poly.pdbx_seq_one_letter_code
_entity_poly.pdbx_strand_id
1 'polypeptide(L)'
;MLENDTKRDMQQIIDRIITDHILYSCSLKTLKMWKKNSTQVSPEEIKNMELRKKVLKYIRNKQTDVAFGILCEENVFEMSNQEDKKLFTKLSKLTFVDFVGKDKIECAILFAKQHLDKKKEFEKLYALIGYDRDVLNEEEFKKNCKDIDRECVIKELNSFLFSKLTGRKCSLLHSAVDYHKTLINVTK
;
A
#
# COMPACT_ATOMS: atom_id res chain seq x y z
N MET A 1 44.28 12.95 4.45
CA MET A 1 43.17 13.10 5.42
C MET A 1 41.86 13.37 4.70
N LEU A 2 41.78 14.35 3.79
CA LEU A 2 40.59 14.66 2.99
C LEU A 2 39.91 13.47 2.27
N GLU A 3 40.66 12.57 1.62
CA GLU A 3 40.07 11.40 0.92
C GLU A 3 39.40 10.38 1.86
N ASN A 4 39.86 10.25 3.10
CA ASN A 4 39.28 9.32 4.06
C ASN A 4 37.97 9.87 4.65
N ASP A 5 37.85 11.19 4.75
CA ASP A 5 36.63 11.85 5.21
C ASP A 5 35.54 11.78 4.13
N THR A 6 35.87 12.04 2.86
CA THR A 6 34.92 11.90 1.74
C THR A 6 34.42 10.45 1.56
N LYS A 7 35.28 9.44 1.74
CA LYS A 7 34.87 8.03 1.69
C LYS A 7 33.93 7.66 2.83
N ARG A 8 34.20 8.18 4.04
CA ARG A 8 33.35 7.97 5.22
C ARG A 8 31.97 8.61 5.02
N ASP A 9 31.93 9.81 4.48
CA ASP A 9 30.68 10.55 4.22
C ASP A 9 29.83 9.85 3.14
N MET A 10 30.46 9.37 2.06
CA MET A 10 29.75 8.58 1.04
C MET A 10 29.20 7.28 1.59
N GLN A 11 29.94 6.56 2.43
CA GLN A 11 29.44 5.33 3.04
C GLN A 11 28.22 5.60 3.92
N GLN A 12 28.22 6.68 4.71
CA GLN A 12 27.06 7.07 5.51
C GLN A 12 25.82 7.38 4.67
N ILE A 13 26.00 8.04 3.52
CA ILE A 13 24.91 8.31 2.57
C ILE A 13 24.36 7.00 1.99
N ILE A 14 25.23 6.11 1.55
CA ILE A 14 24.86 4.79 1.02
C ILE A 14 24.08 4.00 2.07
N ASP A 15 24.59 3.95 3.30
CA ASP A 15 23.94 3.25 4.42
C ASP A 15 22.55 3.80 4.71
N ARG A 16 22.38 5.12 4.65
CA ARG A 16 21.09 5.78 4.80
C ARG A 16 20.12 5.42 3.67
N ILE A 17 20.59 5.42 2.42
CA ILE A 17 19.77 5.05 1.25
C ILE A 17 19.31 3.59 1.35
N ILE A 18 20.22 2.67 1.70
CA ILE A 18 19.91 1.25 1.85
C ILE A 18 18.92 1.05 3.01
N THR A 19 19.19 1.65 4.17
CA THR A 19 18.31 1.56 5.34
C THR A 19 16.91 2.06 5.01
N ASP A 20 16.79 3.24 4.40
CA ASP A 20 15.51 3.82 3.99
C ASP A 20 14.74 2.92 3.01
N HIS A 21 15.45 2.27 2.08
CA HIS A 21 14.82 1.32 1.17
C HIS A 21 14.36 0.03 1.86
N ILE A 22 15.11 -0.47 2.84
CA ILE A 22 14.70 -1.62 3.67
C ILE A 22 13.43 -1.26 4.46
N LEU A 23 13.37 -0.04 5.02
CA LEU A 23 12.18 0.48 5.72
C LEU A 23 10.99 0.55 4.75
N TYR A 24 11.17 1.10 3.55
CA TYR A 24 10.13 1.21 2.54
C TYR A 24 9.59 -0.16 2.10
N SER A 25 10.48 -1.12 1.83
CA SER A 25 10.14 -2.47 1.37
C SER A 25 9.61 -3.40 2.47
N CYS A 26 9.61 -2.96 3.73
CA CYS A 26 9.14 -3.72 4.89
C CYS A 26 9.90 -5.06 5.11
N SER A 27 11.18 -5.15 4.71
CA SER A 27 11.98 -6.37 4.87
C SER A 27 12.62 -6.47 6.27
N LEU A 28 11.83 -6.89 7.26
CA LEU A 28 12.29 -7.04 8.65
C LEU A 28 13.50 -8.00 8.81
N LYS A 29 13.56 -9.07 8.02
CA LYS A 29 14.70 -10.01 8.06
C LYS A 29 15.98 -9.32 7.58
N THR A 30 15.91 -8.61 6.46
CA THR A 30 17.02 -7.83 5.92
C THR A 30 17.42 -6.74 6.89
N LEU A 31 16.47 -6.03 7.52
CA LEU A 31 16.76 -5.02 8.52
C LEU A 31 17.53 -5.59 9.71
N LYS A 32 17.13 -6.74 10.25
CA LYS A 32 17.83 -7.39 11.36
C LYS A 32 19.26 -7.78 11.00
N MET A 33 19.51 -8.20 9.76
CA MET A 33 20.85 -8.51 9.27
C MET A 33 21.67 -7.22 9.06
N TRP A 34 21.05 -6.17 8.52
CA TRP A 34 21.67 -4.88 8.24
C TRP A 34 22.07 -4.10 9.50
N LYS A 35 21.21 -4.11 10.53
CA LYS A 35 21.42 -3.45 11.83
C LYS A 35 22.69 -3.87 12.57
N LYS A 36 23.29 -5.02 12.23
CA LYS A 36 24.58 -5.41 12.80
C LYS A 36 25.72 -4.45 12.40
N ASN A 37 25.55 -3.67 11.32
CA ASN A 37 26.61 -2.90 10.68
C ASN A 37 26.33 -1.40 10.45
N SER A 38 25.11 -0.88 10.66
CA SER A 38 24.82 0.55 10.40
C SER A 38 23.55 1.07 11.09
N THR A 39 23.47 2.42 11.14
CA THR A 39 22.33 3.35 11.39
C THR A 39 21.22 2.89 12.35
N GLN A 40 21.03 3.63 13.45
CA GLN A 40 19.94 3.39 14.39
C GLN A 40 18.58 3.64 13.73
N VAL A 41 17.81 2.57 13.54
CA VAL A 41 16.38 2.62 13.19
C VAL A 41 15.56 2.58 14.47
N SER A 42 14.64 3.53 14.62
CA SER A 42 13.83 3.73 15.82
C SER A 42 12.81 2.60 16.02
N PRO A 43 12.33 2.38 17.26
CA PRO A 43 11.24 1.44 17.52
C PRO A 43 9.95 1.76 16.76
N GLU A 44 9.67 3.05 16.54
CA GLU A 44 8.49 3.51 15.79
C GLU A 44 8.56 3.11 14.32
N GLU A 45 9.73 3.25 13.69
CA GLU A 45 9.96 2.81 12.31
C GLU A 45 9.74 1.29 12.17
N ILE A 46 10.18 0.50 13.16
CA ILE A 46 9.95 -0.95 13.18
C ILE A 46 8.45 -1.26 13.33
N LYS A 47 7.75 -0.61 14.27
CA LYS A 47 6.30 -0.78 14.46
C LYS A 47 5.54 -0.47 13.16
N ASN A 48 5.91 0.61 12.49
CA ASN A 48 5.29 1.01 11.22
C ASN A 48 5.58 -0.01 10.09
N MET A 49 6.80 -0.55 10.01
CA MET A 49 7.11 -1.65 9.07
C MET A 49 6.27 -2.90 9.35
N GLU A 50 6.10 -3.28 10.61
CA GLU A 50 5.30 -4.43 11.00
C GLU A 50 3.83 -4.24 10.64
N LEU A 51 3.26 -3.07 10.94
CA LEU A 51 1.91 -2.68 10.54
C LEU A 51 1.72 -2.77 9.02
N ARG A 52 2.58 -2.07 8.26
CA ARG A 52 2.53 -2.08 6.79
C ARG A 52 2.64 -3.50 6.23
N LYS A 53 3.61 -4.29 6.71
CA LYS A 53 3.78 -5.68 6.29
C LYS A 53 2.53 -6.52 6.57
N LYS A 54 1.92 -6.36 7.75
CA LYS A 54 0.70 -7.08 8.16
C LYS A 54 -0.47 -6.72 7.25
N VAL A 55 -0.76 -5.44 7.08
CA VAL A 55 -1.85 -4.93 6.24
C VAL A 55 -1.68 -5.39 4.78
N LEU A 56 -0.51 -5.18 4.18
CA LEU A 56 -0.27 -5.56 2.78
C LEU A 56 -0.36 -7.08 2.57
N LYS A 57 0.03 -7.89 3.56
CA LYS A 57 -0.14 -9.35 3.51
C LYS A 57 -1.61 -9.75 3.46
N TYR A 58 -2.46 -9.15 4.29
CA TYR A 58 -3.90 -9.43 4.27
C TYR A 58 -4.52 -9.06 2.92
N ILE A 59 -4.18 -7.91 2.35
CA ILE A 59 -4.67 -7.50 1.03
C ILE A 59 -4.23 -8.49 -0.05
N ARG A 60 -2.95 -8.92 -0.08
CA ARG A 60 -2.49 -9.94 -1.04
C ARG A 60 -3.28 -11.24 -0.95
N ASN A 61 -3.65 -11.64 0.26
CA ASN A 61 -4.38 -12.88 0.53
C ASN A 61 -5.90 -12.73 0.39
N LYS A 62 -6.39 -11.67 -0.29
CA LYS A 62 -7.82 -11.37 -0.45
C LYS A 62 -8.57 -11.20 0.89
N GLN A 63 -7.88 -10.87 1.97
CA GLN A 63 -8.45 -10.58 3.31
C GLN A 63 -8.47 -9.06 3.54
N THR A 64 -8.90 -8.29 2.53
CA THR A 64 -8.87 -6.82 2.58
C THR A 64 -9.78 -6.26 3.67
N ASP A 65 -10.82 -6.99 4.07
CA ASP A 65 -11.68 -6.69 5.22
C ASP A 65 -10.88 -6.57 6.53
N VAL A 66 -9.99 -7.53 6.80
CA VAL A 66 -9.13 -7.51 7.99
C VAL A 66 -8.13 -6.35 7.92
N ALA A 67 -7.54 -6.12 6.74
CA ALA A 67 -6.66 -4.98 6.51
C ALA A 67 -7.38 -3.64 6.75
N PHE A 68 -8.61 -3.52 6.27
CA PHE A 68 -9.44 -2.33 6.39
C PHE A 68 -9.75 -2.02 7.86
N GLY A 69 -10.16 -3.04 8.64
CA GLY A 69 -10.41 -2.90 10.08
C GLY A 69 -9.20 -2.35 10.83
N ILE A 70 -8.01 -2.93 10.60
CA ILE A 70 -6.75 -2.47 11.20
C ILE A 70 -6.48 -0.99 10.86
N LEU A 71 -6.67 -0.60 9.59
CA LEU A 71 -6.42 0.78 9.15
C LEU A 71 -7.39 1.79 9.77
N CYS A 72 -8.65 1.39 9.97
CA CYS A 72 -9.65 2.21 10.66
C CYS A 72 -9.35 2.34 12.16
N GLU A 73 -8.98 1.25 12.84
CA GLU A 73 -8.59 1.26 14.26
C GLU A 73 -7.39 2.18 14.50
N GLU A 74 -6.40 2.15 13.61
CA GLU A 74 -5.21 3.01 13.65
C GLU A 74 -5.48 4.44 13.18
N ASN A 75 -6.71 4.78 12.77
CA ASN A 75 -7.13 6.11 12.30
C ASN A 75 -6.19 6.73 11.24
N VAL A 76 -5.69 5.91 10.30
CA VAL A 76 -4.65 6.33 9.35
C VAL A 76 -5.14 7.30 8.27
N PHE A 77 -6.46 7.40 8.05
CA PHE A 77 -7.04 8.20 6.99
C PHE A 77 -7.65 9.50 7.52
N GLU A 78 -7.22 10.62 6.96
CA GLU A 78 -7.83 11.92 7.22
C GLU A 78 -8.92 12.19 6.19
N MET A 79 -10.19 12.04 6.58
CA MET A 79 -11.33 12.21 5.66
C MET A 79 -11.48 13.65 5.13
N SER A 80 -10.79 14.65 5.65
CA SER A 80 -10.72 15.98 5.04
C SER A 80 -9.82 16.00 3.79
N ASN A 81 -8.83 15.11 3.70
CA ASN A 81 -7.88 15.02 2.60
C ASN A 81 -8.45 14.23 1.41
N GLN A 82 -8.33 14.78 0.20
CA GLN A 82 -8.85 14.16 -1.03
C GLN A 82 -8.03 12.95 -1.49
N GLU A 83 -6.71 12.92 -1.24
CA GLU A 83 -5.88 11.75 -1.55
C GLU A 83 -6.26 10.56 -0.65
N ASP A 84 -6.39 10.80 0.66
CA ASP A 84 -6.81 9.80 1.64
C ASP A 84 -8.20 9.24 1.29
N LYS A 85 -9.16 10.12 0.95
CA LYS A 85 -10.50 9.72 0.47
C LYS A 85 -10.45 8.82 -0.78
N LYS A 86 -9.58 9.13 -1.74
CA LYS A 86 -9.42 8.32 -2.96
C LYS A 86 -8.89 6.93 -2.64
N LEU A 87 -7.84 6.84 -1.82
CA LEU A 87 -7.27 5.56 -1.40
C LEU A 87 -8.26 4.74 -0.56
N PHE A 88 -8.95 5.39 0.38
CA PHE A 88 -10.03 4.77 1.16
C PHE A 88 -11.10 4.18 0.24
N THR A 89 -11.55 4.94 -0.77
CA THR A 89 -12.53 4.47 -1.74
C THR A 89 -12.04 3.24 -2.51
N LYS A 90 -10.77 3.25 -2.98
CA LYS A 90 -10.18 2.08 -3.66
C LYS A 90 -10.13 0.85 -2.76
N LEU A 91 -9.75 1.03 -1.49
CA LEU A 91 -9.74 -0.06 -0.51
C LEU A 91 -11.15 -0.57 -0.23
N SER A 92 -12.14 0.30 -0.05
CA SER A 92 -13.53 -0.09 0.13
C SER A 92 -14.06 -0.90 -1.05
N LYS A 93 -13.77 -0.47 -2.29
CA LYS A 93 -14.10 -1.23 -3.52
C LYS A 93 -13.46 -2.63 -3.49
N LEU A 94 -12.18 -2.72 -3.12
CA LEU A 94 -11.44 -3.98 -3.05
C LEU A 94 -11.98 -4.91 -1.94
N THR A 95 -12.30 -4.38 -0.77
CA THR A 95 -12.93 -5.12 0.34
C THR A 95 -14.27 -5.70 -0.07
N PHE A 96 -15.10 -4.91 -0.74
CA PHE A 96 -16.38 -5.36 -1.27
C PHE A 96 -16.20 -6.53 -2.25
N VAL A 97 -15.29 -6.40 -3.22
CA VAL A 97 -14.96 -7.48 -4.16
C VAL A 97 -14.50 -8.74 -3.45
N ASP A 98 -13.70 -8.61 -2.38
CA ASP A 98 -13.25 -9.76 -1.59
C ASP A 98 -14.39 -10.44 -0.82
N PHE A 99 -15.39 -9.69 -0.34
CA PHE A 99 -16.58 -10.30 0.26
C PHE A 99 -17.39 -11.08 -0.76
N VAL A 100 -17.70 -10.48 -1.92
CA VAL A 100 -18.46 -11.15 -2.98
C VAL A 100 -17.71 -12.38 -3.50
N GLY A 101 -16.41 -12.26 -3.77
CA GLY A 101 -15.58 -13.37 -4.24
C GLY A 101 -15.46 -14.55 -3.24
N LYS A 102 -15.84 -14.34 -1.97
CA LYS A 102 -15.87 -15.36 -0.92
C LYS A 102 -17.29 -15.78 -0.50
N ASP A 103 -18.31 -15.43 -1.29
CA ASP A 103 -19.73 -15.70 -0.98
C ASP A 103 -20.30 -15.00 0.25
N LYS A 104 -19.59 -14.00 0.78
CA LYS A 104 -20.05 -13.27 1.96
C LYS A 104 -20.97 -12.12 1.56
N ILE A 105 -22.07 -12.44 0.88
CA ILE A 105 -22.96 -11.46 0.25
C ILE A 105 -23.60 -10.51 1.28
N GLU A 106 -24.06 -11.04 2.42
CA GLU A 106 -24.60 -10.23 3.50
C GLU A 106 -23.56 -9.21 4.01
N CYS A 107 -22.31 -9.65 4.23
CA CYS A 107 -21.22 -8.77 4.62
C CYS A 107 -20.94 -7.71 3.54
N ALA A 108 -20.97 -8.08 2.26
CA ALA A 108 -20.78 -7.14 1.15
C ALA A 108 -21.85 -6.05 1.14
N ILE A 109 -23.12 -6.41 1.35
CA ILE A 109 -24.25 -5.47 1.40
C ILE A 109 -24.10 -4.51 2.59
N LEU A 110 -23.83 -5.05 3.79
CA LEU A 110 -23.66 -4.23 4.99
C LEU A 110 -22.47 -3.28 4.85
N PHE A 111 -21.34 -3.77 4.34
CA PHE A 111 -20.14 -2.98 4.11
C PHE A 111 -20.38 -1.86 3.07
N ALA A 112 -21.08 -2.18 1.97
CA ALA A 112 -21.41 -1.19 0.94
C ALA A 112 -22.28 -0.05 1.49
N LYS A 113 -23.31 -0.37 2.28
CA LYS A 113 -24.17 0.63 2.94
C LYS A 113 -23.38 1.55 3.86
N GLN A 114 -22.36 1.04 4.53
CA GLN A 114 -21.55 1.80 5.48
C GLN A 114 -20.47 2.66 4.80
N HIS A 115 -19.83 2.15 3.74
CA HIS A 115 -18.57 2.72 3.24
C HIS A 115 -18.55 3.10 1.75
N LEU A 116 -19.58 2.75 0.98
CA LEU A 116 -19.63 2.99 -0.47
C LEU A 116 -20.85 3.85 -0.89
N ASP A 117 -21.63 4.37 0.05
CA ASP A 117 -23.01 4.78 -0.23
C ASP A 117 -23.17 5.98 -1.22
N LYS A 118 -24.21 5.84 -2.06
CA LYS A 118 -24.85 6.79 -3.01
C LYS A 118 -24.06 7.47 -4.11
N LYS A 119 -22.97 6.88 -4.61
CA LYS A 119 -22.42 7.36 -5.90
C LYS A 119 -22.77 6.40 -7.04
N LYS A 120 -23.27 6.96 -8.15
CA LYS A 120 -23.51 6.23 -9.40
C LYS A 120 -22.28 5.43 -9.88
N GLU A 121 -21.08 5.83 -9.47
CA GLU A 121 -19.84 5.13 -9.80
C GLU A 121 -19.75 3.68 -9.29
N PHE A 122 -20.63 3.24 -8.37
CA PHE A 122 -20.61 1.90 -7.79
C PHE A 122 -21.69 0.95 -8.35
N GLU A 123 -22.54 1.40 -9.27
CA GLU A 123 -23.66 0.60 -9.82
C GLU A 123 -23.20 -0.75 -10.38
N LYS A 124 -22.07 -0.77 -11.12
CA LYS A 124 -21.49 -2.00 -11.67
C LYS A 124 -20.99 -2.97 -10.59
N LEU A 125 -20.50 -2.44 -9.46
CA LEU A 125 -20.06 -3.26 -8.34
C LEU A 125 -21.26 -3.84 -7.60
N TYR A 126 -22.33 -3.06 -7.42
CA TYR A 126 -23.54 -3.55 -6.77
C TYR A 126 -24.26 -4.63 -7.57
N ALA A 127 -24.16 -4.61 -8.90
CA ALA A 127 -24.68 -5.69 -9.74
C ALA A 127 -24.11 -7.07 -9.34
N LEU A 128 -22.87 -7.14 -8.84
CA LEU A 128 -22.24 -8.38 -8.39
C LEU A 128 -22.95 -9.08 -7.22
N ILE A 129 -23.79 -8.37 -6.46
CA ILE A 129 -24.58 -8.96 -5.36
C ILE A 129 -25.75 -9.78 -5.91
N GLY A 130 -26.31 -9.38 -7.05
CA GLY A 130 -27.57 -9.92 -7.57
C GLY A 130 -27.42 -11.15 -8.44
N TYR A 131 -26.19 -11.51 -8.82
CA TYR A 131 -25.93 -12.73 -9.58
C TYR A 131 -25.66 -13.90 -8.65
N ASP A 132 -26.31 -15.02 -8.93
CA ASP A 132 -25.98 -16.29 -8.30
C ASP A 132 -24.57 -16.72 -8.74
N ARG A 133 -23.75 -17.26 -7.83
CA ARG A 133 -22.37 -17.66 -8.14
C ARG A 133 -22.30 -18.85 -9.09
N ASP A 134 -23.36 -19.64 -9.13
CA ASP A 134 -23.50 -20.74 -10.10
C ASP A 134 -23.80 -20.22 -11.52
N VAL A 135 -24.24 -18.98 -11.65
CA VAL A 135 -24.56 -18.31 -12.92
C VAL A 135 -23.46 -17.34 -13.34
N LEU A 136 -22.81 -16.68 -12.37
CA LEU A 136 -21.75 -15.72 -12.63
C LEU A 136 -20.46 -16.44 -12.98
N ASN A 137 -20.22 -16.64 -14.26
CA ASN A 137 -18.94 -17.17 -14.72
C ASN A 137 -17.77 -16.28 -14.27
N GLU A 138 -16.59 -16.88 -14.08
CA GLU A 138 -15.40 -16.17 -13.58
C GLU A 138 -15.01 -14.98 -14.47
N GLU A 139 -15.38 -15.01 -15.76
CA GLU A 139 -15.12 -13.94 -16.73
C GLU A 139 -15.97 -12.69 -16.48
N GLU A 140 -17.26 -12.83 -16.17
CA GLU A 140 -18.16 -11.73 -15.83
C GLU A 140 -17.77 -11.08 -14.51
N PHE A 141 -17.35 -11.88 -13.52
CA PHE A 141 -16.76 -11.35 -12.29
C PHE A 141 -15.54 -10.47 -12.59
N LYS A 142 -14.59 -10.99 -13.38
CA LYS A 142 -13.37 -10.28 -13.78
C LYS A 142 -13.69 -9.01 -14.57
N LYS A 143 -14.67 -9.05 -15.47
CA LYS A 143 -15.10 -7.91 -16.29
C LYS A 143 -15.65 -6.76 -15.43
N ASN A 144 -16.47 -7.08 -14.43
CA ASN A 144 -17.03 -6.08 -13.52
C ASN A 144 -16.00 -5.57 -12.50
N CYS A 145 -14.96 -6.35 -12.20
CA CYS A 145 -13.87 -5.96 -11.31
C CYS A 145 -12.64 -5.38 -12.02
N LYS A 146 -12.66 -5.24 -13.36
CA LYS A 146 -11.46 -4.92 -14.17
C LYS A 146 -10.75 -3.63 -13.77
N ASP A 147 -11.49 -2.66 -13.24
CA ASP A 147 -10.98 -1.34 -12.85
C ASP A 147 -10.38 -1.35 -11.43
N ILE A 148 -10.38 -2.51 -10.75
CA ILE A 148 -9.84 -2.70 -9.40
C ILE A 148 -8.56 -3.53 -9.49
N ASP A 149 -7.43 -2.82 -9.61
CA ASP A 149 -6.10 -3.43 -9.58
C ASP A 149 -5.59 -3.54 -8.13
N ARG A 150 -5.55 -4.77 -7.62
CA ARG A 150 -5.04 -5.07 -6.27
C ARG A 150 -3.58 -4.68 -6.08
N GLU A 151 -2.72 -4.93 -7.08
CA GLU A 151 -1.30 -4.60 -6.98
C GLU A 151 -1.09 -3.10 -6.96
N CYS A 152 -1.89 -2.36 -7.73
CA CYS A 152 -1.95 -0.89 -7.65
C CYS A 152 -2.34 -0.41 -6.25
N VAL A 153 -3.42 -0.96 -5.67
CA VAL A 153 -3.85 -0.63 -4.30
C VAL A 153 -2.76 -0.93 -3.26
N ILE A 154 -2.08 -2.06 -3.36
CA ILE A 154 -0.97 -2.44 -2.47
C ILE A 154 0.17 -1.41 -2.57
N LYS A 155 0.56 -1.02 -3.79
CA LYS A 155 1.63 -0.04 -4.01
C LYS A 155 1.26 1.33 -3.46
N GLU A 156 0.06 1.83 -3.78
CA GLU A 156 -0.44 3.11 -3.29
C GLU A 156 -0.56 3.13 -1.78
N LEU A 157 -1.06 2.07 -1.16
CA LEU A 157 -1.18 1.96 0.29
C LEU A 157 0.18 1.90 0.99
N ASN A 158 1.15 1.15 0.46
CA ASN A 158 2.50 1.13 1.02
C ASN A 158 3.13 2.53 0.97
N SER A 159 3.03 3.20 -0.19
CA SER A 159 3.48 4.56 -0.39
C SER A 159 2.81 5.53 0.59
N PHE A 160 1.49 5.43 0.76
CA PHE A 160 0.71 6.26 1.66
C PHE A 160 1.15 6.09 3.12
N LEU A 161 1.17 4.85 3.63
CA LEU A 161 1.55 4.56 5.01
C LEU A 161 3.02 4.91 5.30
N PHE A 162 3.90 4.78 4.31
CA PHE A 162 5.29 5.23 4.43
C PHE A 162 5.39 6.76 4.49
N SER A 163 4.57 7.47 3.72
CA SER A 163 4.55 8.94 3.72
C SER A 163 4.01 9.55 5.02
N LYS A 164 3.07 8.89 5.70
CA LYS A 164 2.61 9.34 7.03
C LYS A 164 3.72 9.32 8.08
N LEU A 165 4.70 8.43 7.95
CA LEU A 165 5.86 8.37 8.85
C LEU A 165 7.00 9.30 8.39
N THR A 166 7.28 9.34 7.09
CA THR A 166 8.53 9.93 6.57
C THR A 166 8.36 11.25 5.80
N GLY A 167 7.10 11.66 5.55
CA GLY A 167 6.75 12.76 4.66
C GLY A 167 6.96 12.47 3.16
N ARG A 168 7.47 11.28 2.79
CA ARG A 168 7.83 10.92 1.40
C ARG A 168 7.03 9.72 0.91
N LYS A 169 6.64 9.74 -0.37
CA LYS A 169 5.89 8.63 -1.01
C LYS A 169 6.77 7.45 -1.44
N CYS A 170 8.09 7.64 -1.55
CA CYS A 170 9.02 6.60 -1.96
C CYS A 170 10.35 6.66 -1.17
N SER A 171 11.10 5.57 -1.22
CA SER A 171 12.45 5.50 -0.63
C SER A 171 13.45 6.39 -1.37
N LEU A 172 14.51 6.82 -0.70
CA LEU A 172 15.64 7.56 -1.27
C LEU A 172 16.24 6.85 -2.49
N LEU A 173 16.32 5.52 -2.47
CA LEU A 173 16.82 4.75 -3.61
C LEU A 173 15.95 4.93 -4.86
N HIS A 174 14.63 4.89 -4.69
CA HIS A 174 13.69 5.14 -5.80
C HIS A 174 13.86 6.57 -6.32
N SER A 175 13.91 7.56 -5.43
CA SER A 175 14.13 8.96 -5.82
C SER A 175 15.44 9.16 -6.58
N ALA A 176 16.52 8.52 -6.14
CA ALA A 176 17.83 8.60 -6.81
C ALA A 176 17.79 7.97 -8.22
N VAL A 177 17.14 6.82 -8.37
CA VAL A 177 16.98 6.15 -9.67
C VAL A 177 16.11 6.99 -10.62
N ASP A 178 15.02 7.57 -10.14
CA ASP A 178 14.12 8.39 -10.96
C ASP A 178 14.78 9.70 -11.40
N TYR A 179 15.55 10.33 -10.51
CA TYR A 179 16.36 11.49 -10.85
C TYR A 179 17.41 11.16 -11.92
N HIS A 180 18.13 10.05 -11.77
CA HIS A 180 19.12 9.60 -12.75
C HIS A 180 18.49 9.33 -14.13
N LYS A 181 17.32 8.68 -14.18
CA LYS A 181 16.58 8.50 -15.44
C LYS A 181 16.21 9.83 -16.09
N THR A 182 15.79 10.81 -15.29
CA THR A 182 15.45 12.15 -15.78
C THR A 182 16.68 12.83 -16.39
N LEU A 183 17.84 12.77 -15.73
CA LEU A 183 19.08 13.31 -16.27
C LEU A 183 19.50 12.67 -17.60
N ILE A 184 19.41 11.34 -17.70
CA ILE A 184 19.72 10.61 -18.95
C ILE A 184 18.77 11.01 -20.09
N ASN A 185 17.48 11.20 -19.79
CA ASN A 185 16.50 11.55 -20.81
C ASN A 185 16.60 13.02 -21.27
N VAL A 186 17.17 13.90 -20.46
CA VAL A 186 17.42 15.32 -20.82
C VAL A 186 18.73 15.48 -21.62
N THR A 187 19.64 14.52 -21.56
CA THR A 187 20.94 14.53 -22.25
C THR A 187 20.94 13.77 -23.57
N LYS A 188 19.79 13.27 -24.02
CA LYS A 188 19.55 12.70 -25.36
C LYS A 188 18.68 13.64 -26.17
#